data_AF-A0A239P3J7-F1
#
_entry.id   AF-A0A239P3J7-F1
#
_cell.length_a   1.000
_cell.length_b   1.000
_cell.length_c   1.000
_cell.angle_alpha   90.00
_cell.angle_beta   90.00
_cell.angle_gamma   90.00
#
_symmetry.space_group_name_H-M   'P 1'
#
loop_
_entity.id
_entity.type
_entity.pdbx_description
1 polymer ?
#
loop_
_entity_poly.entity_id
_entity_poly.type
_entity_poly.pdbx_seq_one_letter_code
_entity_poly.pdbx_strand_id
1 'polypeptide(L)'
;MVDLGYGATPVTAVELRSRLARVRPEVRVVGLEIDPARVAAAAPAADPPRLTFARGGFELAGLCPVVVRVFNVLRQYDEDAVAGAWATMTDALAPDGIVVEGTCDELGRLAAWVCLDRTGPRSLTLAARLSTLDTPATLAERLPKALIHHNVPGEPVYDLLRALDDGWRDAAPYATFGARQRWQRAVAAVKAGGWPVLDRPARWRLGELTVAWSAIMPTKFP
;
A
#
# COMPACT_ATOMS: atom_id res chain seq x y z
N MET A 1 8.18 12.91 6.59
CA MET A 1 7.43 11.97 5.73
C MET A 1 7.03 12.71 4.46
N VAL A 2 6.98 12.02 3.33
CA VAL A 2 6.46 12.54 2.07
C VAL A 2 5.16 11.82 1.72
N ASP A 3 4.14 12.56 1.32
CA ASP A 3 2.97 12.04 0.61
C ASP A 3 3.11 12.42 -0.88
N LEU A 4 3.51 11.45 -1.70
CA LEU A 4 3.81 11.65 -3.11
C LEU A 4 2.55 11.39 -3.95
N GLY A 5 2.17 12.38 -4.75
CA GLY A 5 1.01 12.33 -5.63
C GLY A 5 -0.30 12.43 -4.85
N TYR A 6 -0.50 13.51 -4.08
CA TYR A 6 -1.73 13.71 -3.30
C TYR A 6 -2.97 13.97 -4.18
N GLY A 7 -2.77 14.21 -5.49
CA GLY A 7 -3.86 14.32 -6.46
C GLY A 7 -4.54 15.69 -6.47
N ALA A 8 -5.81 15.71 -6.87
CA ALA A 8 -6.55 16.96 -7.12
C ALA A 8 -6.75 17.84 -5.85
N THR A 9 -6.71 17.24 -4.66
CA THR A 9 -6.88 17.96 -3.40
C THR A 9 -5.83 17.50 -2.38
N PRO A 10 -5.36 18.35 -1.47
CA PRO A 10 -4.32 17.98 -0.50
C PRO A 10 -4.81 17.11 0.66
N VAL A 11 -6.05 16.58 0.59
CA VAL A 11 -6.72 15.93 1.72
C VAL A 11 -5.93 14.75 2.29
N THR A 12 -5.25 13.97 1.44
CA THR A 12 -4.45 12.84 1.90
C THR A 12 -3.29 13.29 2.78
N ALA A 13 -2.56 14.33 2.37
CA ALA A 13 -1.44 14.88 3.14
C ALA A 13 -1.92 15.54 4.45
N VAL A 14 -3.04 16.25 4.41
CA VAL A 14 -3.67 16.89 5.59
C VAL A 14 -4.11 15.85 6.61
N GLU A 15 -4.85 14.83 6.17
CA GLU A 15 -5.34 13.76 7.05
C GLU A 15 -4.18 12.94 7.61
N LEU A 16 -3.21 12.59 6.77
CA LEU A 16 -2.01 11.87 7.17
C LEU A 16 -1.25 12.64 8.25
N ARG A 17 -1.05 13.95 8.06
CA ARG A 17 -0.42 14.80 9.08
C ARG A 17 -1.19 14.80 10.39
N SER A 18 -2.52 14.95 10.31
CA SER A 18 -3.41 15.00 11.48
C SER A 18 -3.41 13.69 12.26
N ARG A 19 -3.41 12.54 11.56
CA ARG A 19 -3.38 11.21 12.17
C ARG A 19 -2.02 10.92 12.81
N LEU A 20 -0.92 11.23 12.12
CA LEU A 20 0.42 11.02 12.66
C LEU A 20 0.74 11.92 13.85
N ALA A 21 0.17 13.13 13.91
CA ALA A 21 0.30 14.06 15.04
C ALA A 21 -0.01 13.40 16.39
N ARG A 22 -0.99 12.50 16.40
CA ARG A 22 -1.49 11.82 17.61
C ARG A 22 -0.46 10.87 18.21
N VAL A 23 0.52 10.45 17.41
CA VAL A 23 1.60 9.54 17.83
C VAL A 23 2.94 10.28 17.92
N ARG A 24 3.20 11.20 16.98
CA ARG A 24 4.41 12.04 16.94
C ARG A 24 4.02 13.49 16.66
N PRO A 25 3.87 14.33 17.70
CA PRO A 25 3.43 15.73 17.54
C PRO A 25 4.30 16.54 16.56
N GLU A 26 5.61 16.31 16.58
CA GLU A 26 6.62 17.01 15.76
C GLU A 26 6.76 16.46 14.33
N VAL A 27 5.89 15.54 13.90
CA VAL A 27 5.97 15.00 12.53
C VAL A 27 5.83 16.11 11.50
N ARG A 28 6.68 16.06 10.48
CA ARG A 28 6.60 16.92 9.29
C ARG A 28 6.15 16.08 8.10
N VAL A 29 5.14 16.56 7.41
CA VAL A 29 4.62 15.95 6.17
C VAL A 29 4.81 16.95 5.04
N VAL A 30 5.41 16.50 3.95
CA VAL A 30 5.47 17.24 2.69
C VAL A 30 4.59 16.55 1.68
N GLY A 31 3.56 17.24 1.19
CA GLY A 31 2.79 16.79 0.03
C GLY A 31 3.53 17.17 -1.25
N LEU A 32 3.88 16.18 -2.07
CA LEU A 32 4.51 16.40 -3.37
C LEU A 32 3.52 16.13 -4.50
N GLU A 33 3.48 17.02 -5.48
CA GLU A 33 2.67 16.88 -6.70
C GLU A 33 3.40 17.47 -7.90
N ILE A 34 3.24 16.85 -9.08
CA ILE A 34 3.95 17.28 -10.29
C ILE A 34 3.33 18.53 -10.93
N ASP A 35 2.01 18.69 -10.77
CA ASP A 35 1.21 19.78 -11.31
C ASP A 35 1.32 21.05 -10.44
N PRO A 36 1.94 22.13 -10.94
CA PRO A 36 2.11 23.36 -10.17
C PRO A 36 0.78 24.03 -9.79
N ALA A 37 -0.29 23.85 -10.57
CA ALA A 37 -1.60 24.41 -10.24
C ALA A 37 -2.20 23.72 -9.00
N ARG A 38 -2.01 22.40 -8.87
CA ARG A 38 -2.43 21.64 -7.68
C ARG A 38 -1.59 21.98 -6.45
N VAL A 39 -0.30 22.28 -6.63
CA VAL A 39 0.57 22.78 -5.55
C VAL A 39 0.08 24.15 -5.07
N ALA A 40 -0.20 25.08 -5.98
CA ALA A 40 -0.77 26.38 -5.63
C ALA A 40 -2.13 26.25 -4.94
N ALA A 41 -3.01 25.38 -5.43
CA ALA A 41 -4.33 25.15 -4.84
C ALA A 41 -4.27 24.53 -3.43
N ALA A 42 -3.16 23.85 -3.08
CA ALA A 42 -2.96 23.28 -1.75
C ALA A 42 -2.47 24.28 -0.70
N ALA A 43 -2.00 25.47 -1.11
CA ALA A 43 -1.42 26.48 -0.21
C ALA A 43 -2.31 26.86 0.99
N PRO A 44 -3.64 27.01 0.86
CA PRO A 44 -4.52 27.32 2.00
C PRO A 44 -4.54 26.24 3.10
N ALA A 45 -4.16 24.99 2.77
CA ALA A 45 -4.10 23.89 3.73
C ALA A 45 -2.72 23.75 4.40
N ALA A 46 -1.73 24.58 4.02
CA ALA A 46 -0.38 24.50 4.57
C ALA A 46 -0.34 24.98 6.03
N ASP A 47 0.51 24.32 6.83
CA ASP A 47 0.77 24.68 8.23
C ASP A 47 2.28 24.49 8.50
N PRO A 48 3.14 25.34 7.93
CA PRO A 48 4.58 25.18 8.07
C PRO A 48 5.05 25.34 9.54
N PRO A 49 6.03 24.54 9.99
CA PRO A 49 6.79 23.53 9.24
C PRO A 49 6.16 22.12 9.27
N ARG A 50 4.96 21.98 9.84
CA ARG A 50 4.30 20.68 10.11
C ARG A 50 3.69 20.05 8.85
N LEU A 51 3.14 20.88 7.96
CA LEU A 51 2.60 20.48 6.67
C LEU A 51 2.99 21.52 5.62
N THR A 52 3.70 21.08 4.58
CA THR A 52 4.06 21.90 3.43
C THR A 52 3.71 21.19 2.13
N PHE A 53 3.60 21.97 1.05
CA PHE A 53 3.37 21.46 -0.30
C PHE A 53 4.45 21.98 -1.23
N ALA A 54 4.97 21.09 -2.07
CA ALA A 54 6.01 21.44 -3.02
C ALA A 54 5.84 20.65 -4.32
N ARG A 55 6.41 21.19 -5.39
CA ARG A 55 6.50 20.46 -6.65
C ARG A 55 7.57 19.38 -6.54
N GLY A 56 7.23 18.15 -6.96
CA GLY A 56 8.17 17.04 -6.98
C GLY A 56 7.52 15.74 -7.46
N GLY A 57 8.37 14.82 -7.89
CA GLY A 57 8.04 13.46 -8.33
C GLY A 57 8.79 12.40 -7.52
N PHE A 58 9.21 11.33 -8.19
CA PHE A 58 9.92 10.19 -7.57
C PHE A 58 11.28 10.59 -6.98
N GLU A 59 11.88 11.69 -7.43
CA GLU A 59 13.09 12.29 -6.87
C GLU A 59 12.86 13.01 -5.53
N LEU A 60 11.61 13.01 -5.04
CA LEU A 60 11.19 13.53 -3.74
C LEU A 60 11.56 15.00 -3.51
N ALA A 61 11.69 15.79 -4.57
CA ALA A 61 12.20 17.16 -4.54
C ALA A 61 13.57 17.30 -3.84
N GLY A 62 14.41 16.26 -3.88
CA GLY A 62 15.70 16.21 -3.20
C GLY A 62 15.62 16.07 -1.67
N LEU A 63 14.43 15.78 -1.13
CA LEU A 63 14.25 15.52 0.30
C LEU A 63 14.75 14.13 0.68
N CYS A 64 15.15 13.97 1.96
CA CYS A 64 15.52 12.68 2.54
C CYS A 64 14.53 12.18 3.60
N PRO A 65 13.34 11.67 3.22
CA PRO A 65 12.34 11.26 4.20
C PRO A 65 12.62 9.88 4.80
N VAL A 66 12.11 9.66 6.03
CA VAL A 66 12.06 8.33 6.68
C VAL A 66 10.88 7.48 6.22
N VAL A 67 9.84 8.09 5.65
CA VAL A 67 8.68 7.38 5.08
C VAL A 67 8.20 8.16 3.86
N VAL A 68 8.00 7.45 2.76
CA VAL A 68 7.29 7.91 1.56
C VAL A 68 5.99 7.11 1.44
N ARG A 69 4.86 7.79 1.31
CA ARG A 69 3.61 7.17 0.88
C ARG A 69 3.39 7.55 -0.58
N VAL A 70 3.13 6.57 -1.44
CA VAL A 70 2.88 6.78 -2.88
C VAL A 70 1.75 5.85 -3.32
N PHE A 71 0.51 6.32 -3.17
CA PHE A 71 -0.67 5.51 -3.49
C PHE A 71 -1.37 6.02 -4.75
N ASN A 72 -1.82 5.10 -5.60
CA ASN A 72 -2.53 5.37 -6.85
C ASN A 72 -1.73 6.20 -7.87
N VAL A 73 -0.40 6.31 -7.68
CA VAL A 73 0.50 7.03 -8.60
C VAL A 73 1.03 6.11 -9.68
N LEU A 74 1.65 4.98 -9.33
CA LEU A 74 2.30 4.10 -10.31
C LEU A 74 1.30 3.35 -11.22
N ARG A 75 0.01 3.30 -10.86
CA ARG A 75 -1.02 2.58 -11.64
C ARG A 75 -1.18 3.08 -13.09
N GLN A 76 -0.79 4.33 -13.35
CA GLN A 76 -0.89 4.96 -14.68
C GLN A 76 0.41 4.84 -15.51
N TYR A 77 1.45 4.22 -14.95
CA TYR A 77 2.72 3.99 -15.62
C TYR A 77 2.74 2.59 -16.26
N ASP A 78 3.66 2.40 -17.19
CA ASP A 78 4.03 1.08 -17.69
C ASP A 78 4.75 0.27 -16.61
N GLU A 79 4.72 -1.05 -16.75
CA GLU A 79 5.26 -1.95 -15.73
C GLU A 79 6.78 -1.86 -15.59
N ASP A 80 7.48 -1.68 -16.71
CA ASP A 80 8.94 -1.49 -16.77
C ASP A 80 9.41 -0.20 -16.09
N ALA A 81 8.55 0.81 -15.98
CA ALA A 81 8.85 2.04 -15.26
C ALA A 81 8.84 1.87 -13.72
N VAL A 82 8.26 0.79 -13.20
CA VAL A 82 8.09 0.59 -11.75
C VAL A 82 9.44 0.46 -11.04
N ALA A 83 10.35 -0.36 -11.57
CA ALA A 83 11.66 -0.60 -10.96
C ALA A 83 12.48 0.70 -10.87
N GLY A 84 12.49 1.52 -11.93
CA GLY A 84 13.19 2.81 -11.94
C GLY A 84 12.59 3.83 -10.96
N ALA A 85 11.25 3.88 -10.86
CA ALA A 85 10.57 4.74 -9.89
C ALA A 85 10.87 4.31 -8.45
N TRP A 86 10.86 3.01 -8.16
CA TRP A 86 11.22 2.46 -6.87
C TRP A 86 12.67 2.81 -6.50
N ALA A 87 13.63 2.57 -7.37
CA ALA A 87 15.04 2.88 -7.14
C ALA A 87 15.24 4.36 -6.81
N THR A 88 14.65 5.26 -7.61
CA THR A 88 14.73 6.71 -7.42
C THR A 88 14.22 7.12 -6.03
N MET A 89 13.06 6.60 -5.62
CA MET A 89 12.50 6.91 -4.30
C MET A 89 13.34 6.31 -3.16
N THR A 90 13.80 5.06 -3.30
CA THR A 90 14.56 4.38 -2.24
C THR A 90 15.95 4.97 -2.04
N ASP A 91 16.59 5.48 -3.10
CA ASP A 91 17.90 6.12 -3.03
C ASP A 91 17.87 7.44 -2.28
N ALA A 92 16.74 8.14 -2.33
CA ALA A 92 16.51 9.39 -1.61
C ALA A 92 16.16 9.18 -0.13
N LEU A 93 15.91 7.96 0.34
CA LEU A 93 15.49 7.72 1.73
C LEU A 93 16.58 8.07 2.75
N ALA A 94 16.14 8.56 3.92
CA ALA A 94 16.97 8.56 5.12
C ALA A 94 17.40 7.11 5.49
N PRO A 95 18.43 6.93 6.35
CA PRO A 95 18.72 5.63 6.94
C PRO A 95 17.46 5.00 7.53
N ASP A 96 17.28 3.69 7.28
CA ASP A 96 16.10 2.90 7.68
C ASP A 96 14.74 3.42 7.16
N GLY A 97 14.77 4.32 6.18
CA GLY A 97 13.55 4.81 5.54
C GLY A 97 12.83 3.72 4.76
N ILE A 98 11.52 3.94 4.54
CA ILE A 98 10.68 3.04 3.75
C ILE A 98 9.83 3.79 2.72
N VAL A 99 9.47 3.10 1.64
CA VAL A 99 8.40 3.49 0.72
C VAL A 99 7.21 2.56 0.92
N VAL A 100 6.02 3.14 1.03
CA VAL A 100 4.76 2.41 0.97
C VAL A 100 4.09 2.76 -0.35
N GLU A 101 4.31 1.92 -1.36
CA GLU A 101 3.74 2.04 -2.70
C GLU A 101 2.48 1.20 -2.77
N GLY A 102 1.36 1.78 -3.19
CA GLY A 102 0.11 1.04 -3.16
C GLY A 102 -0.96 1.53 -4.11
N THR A 103 -2.02 0.76 -4.19
CA THR A 103 -3.23 1.09 -4.92
C THR A 103 -4.43 0.83 -4.01
N CYS A 104 -5.44 1.71 -4.09
CA CYS A 104 -6.71 1.53 -3.40
C CYS A 104 -7.88 1.96 -4.28
N ASP A 105 -9.07 1.45 -4.00
CA ASP A 105 -10.30 1.97 -4.58
C ASP A 105 -10.61 3.39 -4.11
N GLU A 106 -11.55 4.03 -4.78
CA GLU A 106 -11.95 5.42 -4.60
C GLU A 106 -12.47 5.69 -3.19
N LEU A 107 -13.07 4.67 -2.57
CA LEU A 107 -13.63 4.73 -1.22
C LEU A 107 -12.64 4.28 -0.14
N GLY A 108 -11.44 3.80 -0.51
CA GLY A 108 -10.44 3.26 0.41
C GLY A 108 -10.91 2.00 1.16
N ARG A 109 -11.81 1.21 0.58
CA ARG A 109 -12.31 -0.06 1.10
C ARG A 109 -11.46 -1.24 0.69
N LEU A 110 -10.78 -1.19 -0.45
CA LEU A 110 -9.86 -2.22 -0.92
C LEU A 110 -8.52 -1.57 -1.21
N ALA A 111 -7.46 -2.16 -0.70
CA ALA A 111 -6.11 -1.68 -0.95
C ALA A 111 -5.11 -2.82 -1.00
N ALA A 112 -4.06 -2.64 -1.78
CA ALA A 112 -2.84 -3.44 -1.68
C ALA A 112 -1.63 -2.52 -1.78
N TRP A 113 -0.58 -2.83 -1.01
CA TRP A 113 0.64 -2.05 -1.03
C TRP A 113 1.89 -2.89 -0.79
N VAL A 114 2.96 -2.48 -1.46
CA VAL A 114 4.32 -2.94 -1.25
C VAL A 114 5.02 -2.04 -0.24
N CYS A 115 5.68 -2.65 0.73
CA CYS A 115 6.66 -1.95 1.56
C CYS A 115 8.04 -2.19 0.97
N LEU A 116 8.75 -1.12 0.64
CA LEU A 116 10.14 -1.14 0.18
C LEU A 116 11.04 -0.48 1.22
N ASP A 117 12.25 -1.00 1.36
CA ASP A 117 13.35 -0.29 1.99
C ASP A 117 14.46 -0.07 0.96
N ARG A 118 15.64 0.40 1.41
CA ARG A 118 16.80 0.65 0.55
C ARG A 118 17.37 -0.61 -0.12
N THR A 119 16.97 -1.80 0.30
CA THR A 119 17.36 -3.09 -0.30
C THR A 119 16.34 -3.61 -1.30
N GLY A 120 15.22 -2.91 -1.46
CA GLY A 120 14.14 -3.27 -2.38
C GLY A 120 12.85 -3.70 -1.66
N PRO A 121 11.94 -4.39 -2.37
CA PRO A 121 10.62 -4.73 -1.85
C PRO A 121 10.71 -5.83 -0.77
N ARG A 122 10.00 -5.61 0.34
CA ARG A 122 10.08 -6.47 1.54
C ARG A 122 8.80 -7.26 1.78
N SER A 123 7.65 -6.65 1.53
CA SER A 123 6.35 -7.28 1.78
C SER A 123 5.25 -6.74 0.90
N LEU A 124 4.26 -7.57 0.60
CA LEU A 124 2.96 -7.16 0.09
C LEU A 124 1.94 -7.20 1.25
N THR A 125 1.13 -6.17 1.39
CA THR A 125 -0.06 -6.18 2.26
C THR A 125 -1.31 -6.03 1.41
N LEU A 126 -2.29 -6.88 1.66
CA LEU A 126 -3.66 -6.78 1.17
C LEU A 126 -4.55 -6.30 2.32
N ALA A 127 -5.47 -5.38 2.05
CA ALA A 127 -6.38 -4.85 3.05
C ALA A 127 -7.79 -4.64 2.49
N ALA A 128 -8.79 -5.05 3.26
CA ALA A 128 -10.19 -4.92 2.89
C ALA A 128 -11.05 -4.42 4.06
N ARG A 129 -12.01 -3.56 3.74
CA ARG A 129 -13.14 -3.24 4.62
C ARG A 129 -14.09 -4.45 4.60
N LEU A 130 -13.92 -5.31 5.59
CA LEU A 130 -14.61 -6.61 5.68
C LEU A 130 -16.15 -6.52 5.66
N SER A 131 -16.74 -5.42 6.12
CA SER A 131 -18.19 -5.25 6.10
C SER A 131 -18.78 -5.09 4.69
N THR A 132 -17.94 -4.83 3.69
CA THR A 132 -18.34 -4.65 2.28
C THR A 132 -17.61 -5.63 1.36
N LEU A 133 -16.87 -6.59 1.91
CA LEU A 133 -16.11 -7.57 1.13
C LEU A 133 -17.01 -8.75 0.78
N ASP A 134 -17.19 -9.00 -0.52
CA ASP A 134 -17.90 -10.17 -1.02
C ASP A 134 -16.96 -11.39 -1.06
N THR A 135 -15.88 -11.27 -1.83
CA THR A 135 -14.78 -12.24 -1.93
C THR A 135 -13.42 -11.53 -1.90
N PRO A 136 -12.39 -12.12 -1.26
CA PRO A 136 -11.01 -11.64 -1.34
C PRO A 136 -10.46 -11.53 -2.77
N ALA A 137 -11.01 -12.26 -3.75
CA ALA A 137 -10.57 -12.17 -5.14
C ALA A 137 -10.66 -10.73 -5.70
N THR A 138 -11.59 -9.90 -5.18
CA THR A 138 -11.71 -8.48 -5.55
C THR A 138 -10.46 -7.65 -5.26
N LEU A 139 -9.57 -8.09 -4.36
CA LEU A 139 -8.30 -7.43 -4.09
C LEU A 139 -7.34 -7.47 -5.28
N ALA A 140 -7.53 -8.41 -6.23
CA ALA A 140 -6.77 -8.49 -7.47
C ALA A 140 -6.78 -7.16 -8.24
N GLU A 141 -7.93 -6.49 -8.29
CA GLU A 141 -8.12 -5.23 -9.02
C GLU A 141 -7.35 -4.05 -8.42
N ARG A 142 -6.78 -4.23 -7.21
CA ARG A 142 -6.03 -3.20 -6.49
C ARG A 142 -4.58 -3.61 -6.26
N LEU A 143 -4.11 -4.68 -6.89
CA LEU A 143 -2.69 -5.02 -6.88
C LEU A 143 -1.86 -3.86 -7.42
N PRO A 144 -0.69 -3.58 -6.83
CA PRO A 144 0.26 -2.61 -7.36
C PRO A 144 0.68 -2.95 -8.79
N LYS A 145 1.16 -1.95 -9.54
CA LYS A 145 1.52 -2.13 -10.96
C LYS A 145 2.55 -3.25 -11.17
N ALA A 146 3.44 -3.45 -10.21
CA ALA A 146 4.42 -4.55 -10.16
C ALA A 146 3.81 -5.97 -10.17
N LEU A 147 2.53 -6.13 -9.84
CA LEU A 147 1.90 -7.44 -9.61
C LEU A 147 0.62 -7.64 -10.41
N ILE A 148 -0.09 -6.57 -10.79
CA ILE A 148 -1.44 -6.69 -11.34
C ILE A 148 -1.50 -7.50 -12.64
N HIS A 149 -0.52 -7.35 -13.53
CA HIS A 149 -0.42 -8.10 -14.79
C HIS A 149 0.07 -9.54 -14.60
N HIS A 150 0.66 -9.83 -13.44
CA HIS A 150 1.10 -11.17 -13.03
C HIS A 150 0.02 -11.94 -12.29
N ASN A 151 -1.18 -11.40 -12.12
CA ASN A 151 -2.29 -12.15 -11.53
C ASN A 151 -2.90 -13.15 -12.54
N VAL A 152 -2.11 -14.12 -12.97
CA VAL A 152 -2.46 -15.17 -13.93
C VAL A 152 -2.00 -16.54 -13.43
N PRO A 153 -2.62 -17.66 -13.86
CA PRO A 153 -2.19 -19.00 -13.47
C PRO A 153 -0.70 -19.25 -13.70
N GLY A 154 -0.01 -19.78 -12.70
CA GLY A 154 1.43 -20.05 -12.72
C GLY A 154 2.29 -18.96 -12.08
N GLU A 155 1.72 -17.80 -11.76
CA GLU A 155 2.41 -16.74 -11.02
C GLU A 155 2.09 -16.80 -9.51
N PRO A 156 3.08 -16.54 -8.64
CA PRO A 156 2.89 -16.67 -7.19
C PRO A 156 1.81 -15.76 -6.59
N VAL A 157 1.61 -14.55 -7.12
CA VAL A 157 0.56 -13.64 -6.62
C VAL A 157 -0.84 -14.17 -6.90
N TYR A 158 -1.04 -14.87 -8.03
CA TYR A 158 -2.28 -15.54 -8.36
C TYR A 158 -2.58 -16.66 -7.35
N ASP A 159 -1.58 -17.48 -7.04
CA ASP A 159 -1.72 -18.56 -6.07
C ASP A 159 -2.00 -18.05 -4.65
N LEU A 160 -1.42 -16.92 -4.25
CA LEU A 160 -1.74 -16.28 -2.97
C LEU A 160 -3.21 -15.87 -2.90
N LEU A 161 -3.70 -15.16 -3.93
CA LEU A 161 -5.08 -14.69 -3.97
C LEU A 161 -6.07 -15.86 -4.00
N ARG A 162 -5.75 -16.93 -4.75
CA ARG A 162 -6.53 -18.16 -4.75
C ARG A 162 -6.56 -18.82 -3.37
N ALA A 163 -5.41 -18.96 -2.72
CA ALA A 163 -5.34 -19.54 -1.37
C ALA A 163 -6.15 -18.74 -0.34
N LEU A 164 -6.14 -17.41 -0.44
CA LEU A 164 -6.94 -16.54 0.42
C LEU A 164 -8.45 -16.68 0.14
N ASP A 165 -8.84 -16.74 -1.12
CA ASP A 165 -10.23 -16.90 -1.53
C ASP A 165 -10.79 -18.29 -1.18
N ASP A 166 -10.00 -19.35 -1.33
CA ASP A 166 -10.34 -20.71 -0.89
C ASP A 166 -10.49 -20.76 0.63
N GLY A 167 -9.55 -20.18 1.39
CA GLY A 167 -9.67 -20.06 2.85
C GLY A 167 -10.91 -19.26 3.29
N TRP A 168 -11.34 -18.27 2.51
CA TRP A 168 -12.57 -17.51 2.76
C TRP A 168 -13.83 -18.30 2.47
N ARG A 169 -13.84 -19.13 1.42
CA ARG A 169 -14.94 -20.07 1.12
C ARG A 169 -15.06 -21.12 2.22
N ASP A 170 -13.96 -21.74 2.62
CA ASP A 170 -13.94 -22.74 3.70
C ASP A 170 -14.38 -22.15 5.05
N ALA A 171 -14.10 -20.87 5.26
CA ALA A 171 -14.54 -20.14 6.44
C ALA A 171 -16.02 -19.70 6.40
N ALA A 172 -16.80 -20.04 5.37
CA ALA A 172 -18.22 -19.65 5.26
C ALA A 172 -19.07 -19.95 6.51
N PRO A 173 -18.91 -21.08 7.23
CA PRO A 173 -19.66 -21.34 8.48
C PRO A 173 -19.43 -20.29 9.57
N TYR A 174 -18.30 -19.56 9.53
CA TYR A 174 -17.97 -18.51 10.50
C TYR A 174 -18.62 -17.15 10.18
N ALA A 175 -19.35 -17.03 9.06
CA ALA A 175 -20.03 -15.78 8.68
C ALA A 175 -21.05 -15.33 9.74
N THR A 176 -21.65 -16.27 10.48
CA THR A 176 -22.58 -16.00 11.60
C THR A 176 -21.92 -15.23 12.75
N PHE A 177 -20.60 -15.34 12.92
CA PHE A 177 -19.81 -14.59 13.90
C PHE A 177 -19.24 -13.28 13.31
N GLY A 178 -19.59 -12.95 12.08
CA GLY A 178 -19.22 -11.73 11.37
C GLY A 178 -18.02 -11.87 10.44
N ALA A 179 -17.94 -10.97 9.46
CA ALA A 179 -16.91 -10.96 8.42
C ALA A 179 -15.48 -10.89 8.98
N ARG A 180 -15.28 -10.26 10.14
CA ARG A 180 -13.98 -10.25 10.83
C ARG A 180 -13.52 -11.65 11.24
N GLN A 181 -14.40 -12.43 11.86
CA GLN A 181 -14.06 -13.79 12.29
C GLN A 181 -13.79 -14.68 11.08
N ARG A 182 -14.61 -14.56 10.03
CA ARG A 182 -14.42 -15.24 8.75
C ARG A 182 -13.05 -14.90 8.12
N TRP A 183 -12.68 -13.62 8.08
CA TRP A 183 -11.39 -13.17 7.54
C TRP A 183 -10.21 -13.74 8.33
N GLN A 184 -10.27 -13.68 9.66
CA GLN A 184 -9.20 -14.24 10.51
C GLN A 184 -9.00 -15.74 10.26
N ARG A 185 -10.08 -16.48 9.99
CA ARG A 185 -10.00 -17.91 9.64
C ARG A 185 -9.38 -18.12 8.25
N ALA A 186 -9.77 -17.31 7.27
CA ALA A 186 -9.17 -17.35 5.93
C ALA A 186 -7.65 -17.09 5.98
N VAL A 187 -7.22 -16.03 6.68
CA VAL A 187 -5.79 -15.72 6.85
C VAL A 187 -5.05 -16.80 7.64
N ALA A 188 -5.68 -17.38 8.66
CA ALA A 188 -5.09 -18.50 9.39
C ALA A 188 -4.90 -19.74 8.48
N ALA A 189 -5.83 -20.01 7.56
CA ALA A 189 -5.71 -21.07 6.57
C ALA A 189 -4.57 -20.80 5.58
N VAL A 190 -4.45 -19.56 5.07
CA VAL A 190 -3.30 -19.14 4.23
C VAL A 190 -1.97 -19.39 4.94
N LYS A 191 -1.87 -19.00 6.21
CA LYS A 191 -0.67 -19.26 7.03
C LYS A 191 -0.41 -20.76 7.24
N ALA A 192 -1.45 -21.54 7.53
CA ALA A 192 -1.34 -22.99 7.72
C ALA A 192 -0.96 -23.71 6.42
N GLY A 193 -1.32 -23.16 5.26
CA GLY A 193 -0.91 -23.61 3.93
C GLY A 193 0.55 -23.30 3.57
N GLY A 194 1.33 -22.70 4.47
CA GLY A 194 2.77 -22.50 4.31
C GLY A 194 3.19 -21.12 3.76
N TRP A 195 2.23 -20.21 3.49
CA TRP A 195 2.57 -18.86 3.06
C TRP A 195 3.31 -18.09 4.18
N PRO A 196 4.36 -17.30 3.85
CA PRO A 196 5.13 -16.54 4.82
C PRO A 196 4.37 -15.28 5.28
N VAL A 197 3.31 -15.49 6.04
CA VAL A 197 2.49 -14.43 6.65
C VAL A 197 3.29 -13.74 7.75
N LEU A 198 3.54 -12.44 7.55
CA LEU A 198 4.44 -11.63 8.40
C LEU A 198 3.72 -10.95 9.57
N ASP A 199 2.41 -10.73 9.44
CA ASP A 199 1.62 -10.07 10.45
C ASP A 199 1.05 -11.05 11.49
N ARG A 200 0.37 -10.47 12.49
CA ARG A 200 -0.19 -11.20 13.64
C ARG A 200 -1.71 -11.05 13.67
N PRO A 201 -2.45 -11.90 14.41
CA PRO A 201 -3.90 -11.84 14.50
C PRO A 201 -4.49 -10.44 14.82
N ALA A 202 -3.74 -9.57 15.50
CA ALA A 202 -4.15 -8.18 15.73
C ALA A 202 -4.32 -7.37 14.44
N ARG A 203 -3.50 -7.60 13.41
CA ARG A 203 -3.62 -6.97 12.08
C ARG A 203 -4.72 -7.63 11.25
N TRP A 204 -4.84 -8.95 11.31
CA TRP A 204 -5.91 -9.67 10.59
C TRP A 204 -7.31 -9.16 10.99
N ARG A 205 -7.50 -8.80 12.26
CA ARG A 205 -8.77 -8.21 12.75
C ARG A 205 -9.16 -6.90 12.08
N LEU A 206 -8.20 -6.21 11.45
CA LEU A 206 -8.39 -4.99 10.68
C LEU A 206 -8.72 -5.27 9.20
N GLY A 207 -8.77 -6.54 8.79
CA GLY A 207 -8.99 -6.94 7.40
C GLY A 207 -7.72 -6.98 6.57
N GLU A 208 -6.57 -7.19 7.23
CA GLU A 208 -5.26 -7.21 6.56
C GLU A 208 -4.67 -8.63 6.47
N LEU A 209 -3.83 -8.81 5.45
CA LEU A 209 -2.90 -9.93 5.28
C LEU A 209 -1.58 -9.36 4.74
N THR A 210 -0.48 -9.58 5.45
CA THR A 210 0.87 -9.22 4.97
C THR A 210 1.70 -10.47 4.72
N VAL A 211 2.32 -10.58 3.54
CA VAL A 211 3.23 -11.69 3.18
C VAL A 211 4.62 -11.16 2.78
N ALA A 212 5.64 -12.01 2.92
CA ALA A 212 6.99 -11.70 2.43
C ALA A 212 6.99 -11.54 0.91
N TRP A 213 7.64 -10.48 0.42
CA TRP A 213 7.73 -10.21 -1.03
C TRP A 213 8.38 -11.37 -1.79
N SER A 214 9.39 -12.02 -1.19
CA SER A 214 10.10 -13.13 -1.81
C SER A 214 9.21 -14.32 -2.20
N ALA A 215 8.02 -14.46 -1.61
CA ALA A 215 7.07 -15.50 -1.96
C ALA A 215 6.06 -15.10 -3.05
N ILE A 216 6.01 -13.81 -3.40
CA ILE A 216 5.08 -13.28 -4.42
C ILE A 216 5.79 -12.52 -5.55
N MET A 217 7.12 -12.58 -5.59
CA MET A 217 7.91 -11.97 -6.65
C MET A 217 7.52 -12.61 -7.99
N PRO A 218 7.20 -11.81 -9.02
CA PRO A 218 6.87 -12.35 -10.34
C PRO A 218 7.99 -13.22 -10.90
N THR A 219 7.63 -14.28 -11.63
CA THR A 219 8.63 -15.18 -12.24
C THR A 219 9.47 -14.46 -13.31
N LYS A 220 8.90 -13.40 -13.89
CA LYS A 220 9.55 -12.47 -14.80
C LYS A 220 9.35 -11.05 -14.26
N PHE A 221 10.26 -10.62 -13.39
CA PHE A 221 10.32 -9.22 -12.97
C PHE A 221 11.42 -8.52 -13.78
N PRO A 222 11.11 -7.41 -14.49
CA PRO A 222 12.13 -6.63 -15.20
C PRO A 222 13.14 -5.98 -14.25
#